data_AF-A0A3N5YJX0-F1
#
_entry.id   AF-A0A3N5YJX0-F1
#
_cell.length_a   1.000
_cell.length_b   1.000
_cell.length_c   1.000
_cell.angle_alpha   90.00
_cell.angle_beta   90.00
_cell.angle_gamma   90.00
#
_symmetry.space_group_name_H-M   'P 1'
#
loop_
_entity.id
_entity.type
_entity.pdbx_description
1 polymer ?
#
loop_
_entity_poly.entity_id
_entity_poly.type
_entity_poly.pdbx_seq_one_letter_code
_entity_poly.pdbx_strand_id
1 'polypeptide(L)'
;MTMNGARFGGSLGPAFLLLLPAMARAAWRDRRACWLAAFAVGYVAFWTSPLSSFQLRFLVPVVVPLSVLASYGTAVVSSSLPAGWRPLALAGLGLVLVSNLPPFIALHEGDRDRTDWLTHVAREIPLRVVTGRQAEEDYLRERVPSYGAWQHLRTAVPTAARVLVAGSRHNFYATRELLSIDAPAARLAWSEDPSRTAAALPALRVTHILVERGWLRSLRPPLPALASEAFRRERLTPLYSDGQALVYEVPRLEAEGHPLRRRRTLTPVAR
;
A
#
# COMPACT_ATOMS: atom_id res chain seq x y z
N MET A 1 -8.57 -22.86 -2.97
CA MET A 1 -8.38 -21.58 -2.28
C MET A 1 -6.90 -21.27 -2.19
N THR A 2 -6.33 -20.64 -3.22
CA THR A 2 -5.07 -19.91 -3.06
C THR A 2 -5.43 -18.60 -2.37
N MET A 3 -5.05 -18.43 -1.10
CA MET A 3 -5.25 -17.15 -0.40
C MET A 3 -4.61 -16.07 -1.27
N ASN A 4 -5.40 -15.09 -1.73
CA ASN A 4 -4.88 -13.95 -2.48
C ASN A 4 -3.90 -13.17 -1.59
N GLY A 5 -2.61 -13.51 -1.70
CA GLY A 5 -1.47 -12.89 -1.00
C GLY A 5 -1.31 -11.40 -1.30
N ALA A 6 -2.08 -10.91 -2.29
CA ALA A 6 -2.40 -9.52 -2.50
C ALA A 6 -2.64 -8.78 -1.18
N ARG A 7 -3.37 -9.35 -0.20
CA ARG A 7 -3.67 -8.66 1.08
C ARG A 7 -2.49 -8.38 2.01
N PHE A 8 -1.32 -8.95 1.74
CA PHE A 8 -0.40 -9.20 2.84
C PHE A 8 1.08 -8.96 2.65
N GLY A 9 1.55 -8.55 1.48
CA GLY A 9 2.98 -8.22 1.36
C GLY A 9 3.90 -9.45 1.46
N GLY A 10 3.35 -10.66 1.53
CA GLY A 10 4.10 -11.92 1.52
C GLY A 10 3.23 -13.09 1.07
N SER A 11 3.84 -14.10 0.46
CA SER A 11 3.22 -15.38 0.13
C SER A 11 3.99 -16.50 0.82
N LEU A 12 3.27 -17.55 1.24
CA LEU A 12 3.91 -18.82 1.54
C LEU A 12 4.28 -19.42 0.18
N GLY A 13 5.52 -19.16 -0.25
CA GLY A 13 6.00 -19.53 -1.58
C GLY A 13 5.85 -21.03 -1.86
N PRO A 14 5.77 -21.46 -3.13
CA PRO A 14 5.65 -22.87 -3.52
C PRO A 14 6.69 -23.80 -2.86
N ALA A 15 7.90 -23.29 -2.58
CA ALA A 15 8.94 -24.01 -1.85
C ALA A 15 8.47 -24.52 -0.49
N PHE A 16 7.74 -23.70 0.28
CA PHE A 16 7.25 -24.08 1.60
C PHE A 16 6.20 -25.18 1.54
N LEU A 17 5.31 -25.13 0.55
CA LEU A 17 4.29 -26.16 0.36
C LEU A 17 4.90 -27.49 -0.10
N LEU A 18 5.88 -27.44 -1.00
CA LEU A 18 6.60 -28.62 -1.47
C LEU A 18 7.38 -29.31 -0.35
N LEU A 19 7.96 -28.54 0.58
CA LEU A 19 8.76 -29.09 1.68
C LEU A 19 7.91 -29.55 2.87
N LEU A 20 6.62 -29.21 2.94
CA LEU A 20 5.77 -29.47 4.10
C LEU A 20 5.73 -30.96 4.53
N PRO A 21 5.62 -31.95 3.62
CA PRO A 21 5.69 -33.37 4.00
C PRO A 21 7.06 -33.77 4.57
N ALA A 22 8.13 -33.21 4.02
CA ALA A 22 9.49 -33.46 4.48
C ALA A 22 9.78 -32.80 5.83
N MET A 23 9.23 -31.62 6.07
CA MET A 23 9.29 -30.92 7.36
C MET A 23 8.60 -31.75 8.45
N ALA A 24 7.41 -32.30 8.17
CA ALA A 24 6.70 -33.17 9.11
C ALA A 24 7.52 -34.43 9.43
N ARG A 25 8.08 -35.08 8.39
CA ARG A 25 8.96 -36.25 8.56
C ARG A 25 10.22 -35.92 9.37
N ALA A 26 10.83 -34.75 9.16
CA ALA A 26 12.00 -34.33 9.91
C ALA A 26 11.65 -34.03 11.38
N ALA A 27 10.53 -33.36 11.62
CA ALA A 27 10.02 -33.06 12.95
C ALA A 27 9.74 -34.31 13.78
N TRP A 28 9.37 -35.43 13.16
CA TRP A 28 9.16 -36.70 13.85
C TRP A 28 10.46 -37.42 14.24
N ARG A 29 11.59 -37.10 13.61
CA ARG A 29 12.88 -37.78 13.85
C ARG A 29 13.78 -37.03 14.84
N ASP A 30 13.59 -35.71 14.99
CA ASP A 30 14.38 -34.86 15.88
C ASP A 30 13.46 -34.16 16.88
N ARG A 31 13.69 -34.38 18.18
CA ARG A 31 12.91 -33.76 19.28
C ARG A 31 12.93 -32.24 19.24
N ARG A 32 14.04 -31.61 18.80
CA ARG A 32 14.14 -30.15 18.68
C ARG A 32 13.27 -29.64 17.54
N ALA A 33 13.31 -30.32 16.39
CA ALA A 33 12.44 -30.02 15.26
C ALA A 33 10.96 -30.26 15.60
N CYS A 34 10.64 -31.29 16.40
CA CYS A 34 9.31 -31.53 16.92
C CYS A 34 8.78 -30.32 17.74
N TRP A 35 9.59 -29.79 18.66
CA TRP A 35 9.21 -28.61 19.45
C TRP A 35 9.03 -27.36 18.59
N LEU A 36 9.90 -27.14 17.60
CA LEU A 36 9.76 -26.03 16.65
C LEU A 36 8.47 -26.17 15.82
N ALA A 37 8.15 -27.38 15.38
CA ALA A 37 6.91 -27.66 14.66
C ALA A 37 5.68 -27.45 15.55
N ALA A 38 5.72 -27.93 16.80
CA ALA A 38 4.66 -27.72 17.76
C ALA A 38 4.45 -26.22 18.06
N PHE A 39 5.52 -25.44 18.21
CA PHE A 39 5.45 -23.99 18.35
C PHE A 39 4.83 -23.34 17.11
N ALA A 40 5.30 -23.66 15.90
CA ALA A 40 4.79 -23.08 14.67
C ALA A 40 3.30 -23.41 14.47
N VAL A 41 2.90 -24.67 14.69
CA VAL A 41 1.50 -25.11 14.60
C VAL A 41 0.64 -24.44 15.68
N GLY A 42 1.10 -24.42 16.92
CA GLY A 42 0.39 -23.79 18.03
C GLY A 42 0.19 -22.30 17.82
N TYR A 43 1.21 -21.60 17.32
CA TYR A 43 1.12 -20.19 16.99
C TYR A 43 0.15 -19.95 15.82
N VAL A 44 0.22 -20.75 14.75
CA VAL A 44 -0.72 -20.65 13.63
C VAL A 44 -2.15 -20.91 14.11
N ALA A 45 -2.37 -21.92 14.96
CA ALA A 45 -3.67 -22.22 15.55
C ALA A 45 -4.20 -21.03 16.38
N PHE A 46 -3.34 -20.44 17.22
CA PHE A 46 -3.67 -19.22 17.98
C PHE A 46 -3.96 -18.05 17.06
N TRP A 47 -3.17 -17.87 16.00
CA TRP A 47 -3.36 -16.83 15.00
C TRP A 47 -4.68 -16.99 14.23
N THR A 48 -5.10 -18.23 13.94
CA THR A 48 -6.41 -18.55 13.34
C THR A 48 -7.57 -18.48 14.34
N SER A 49 -7.30 -18.26 15.63
CA SER A 49 -8.36 -18.21 16.64
C SER A 49 -9.20 -16.93 16.49
N PRO A 50 -10.47 -16.94 16.92
CA PRO A 50 -11.33 -15.75 16.94
C PRO A 50 -10.78 -14.58 17.79
N LEU A 51 -9.80 -14.86 18.66
CA LEU A 51 -9.15 -13.88 19.52
C LEU A 51 -8.10 -13.04 18.77
N SER A 52 -7.68 -13.49 17.59
CA SER A 52 -6.65 -12.85 16.77
C SER A 52 -7.27 -12.06 15.61
N SER A 53 -6.59 -10.99 15.19
CA SER A 53 -7.09 -10.11 14.11
C SER A 53 -7.00 -10.72 12.69
N PHE A 54 -6.65 -12.00 12.53
CA PHE A 54 -6.40 -12.66 11.22
C PHE A 54 -5.43 -11.89 10.29
N GLN A 55 -4.56 -11.05 10.86
CA GLN A 55 -3.58 -10.29 10.09
C GLN A 55 -2.30 -11.14 9.95
N LEU A 56 -1.90 -11.57 8.74
CA LEU A 56 -0.65 -12.32 8.49
C LEU A 56 0.62 -11.58 8.93
N ARG A 57 0.62 -10.25 9.15
CA ARG A 57 1.78 -9.58 9.78
C ARG A 57 2.10 -10.14 11.16
N PHE A 58 1.12 -10.74 11.82
CA PHE A 58 1.32 -11.45 13.07
C PHE A 58 1.93 -12.84 12.88
N LEU A 59 2.07 -13.36 11.65
CA LEU A 59 2.80 -14.62 11.40
C LEU A 59 4.32 -14.43 11.27
N VAL A 60 4.83 -13.18 11.27
CA VAL A 60 6.28 -12.89 11.22
C VAL A 60 7.08 -13.72 12.24
N PRO A 61 6.64 -13.89 13.51
CA PRO A 61 7.36 -14.73 14.47
C PRO A 61 7.47 -16.21 14.08
N VAL A 62 6.55 -16.72 13.25
CA VAL A 62 6.53 -18.12 12.81
C VAL A 62 7.38 -18.35 11.56
N VAL A 63 7.75 -17.28 10.83
CA VAL A 63 8.60 -17.39 9.65
C VAL A 63 9.95 -18.03 10.02
N VAL A 64 10.57 -17.59 11.11
CA VAL A 64 11.87 -18.13 11.57
C VAL A 64 11.83 -19.64 11.86
N PRO A 65 10.94 -20.16 12.73
CA PRO A 65 10.88 -21.60 12.98
C PRO A 65 10.49 -22.40 11.72
N LEU A 66 9.62 -21.84 10.85
CA LEU A 66 9.30 -22.49 9.57
C LEU A 66 10.52 -22.58 8.65
N SER A 67 11.35 -21.53 8.55
CA SER A 67 12.59 -21.56 7.77
C SER A 67 13.57 -22.62 8.29
N VAL A 68 13.71 -22.76 9.62
CA VAL A 68 14.54 -23.82 10.22
C VAL A 68 13.98 -25.20 9.86
N LEU A 69 12.68 -25.41 10.04
CA LEU A 69 12.03 -26.68 9.69
C LEU A 69 12.17 -26.99 8.19
N ALA A 70 12.08 -26.00 7.32
CA ALA A 70 12.27 -26.15 5.88
C ALA A 70 13.69 -26.65 5.58
N SER A 71 14.72 -26.09 6.22
CA SER A 71 16.10 -26.58 6.11
C SER A 71 16.24 -28.05 6.52
N TYR A 72 15.59 -28.44 7.62
CA TYR A 72 15.52 -29.85 8.04
C TYR A 72 14.82 -30.73 7.00
N GLY A 73 13.71 -30.27 6.43
CA GLY A 73 13.00 -30.95 5.35
C GLY A 73 13.88 -31.14 4.12
N THR A 74 14.62 -30.12 3.71
CA THR A 74 15.57 -30.19 2.60
C THR A 74 16.67 -31.21 2.85
N ALA A 75 17.21 -31.29 4.07
CA ALA A 75 18.21 -32.30 4.44
C ALA A 75 17.65 -33.74 4.36
N VAL A 76 16.39 -33.94 4.76
CA VAL A 76 15.71 -35.24 4.66
C VAL A 76 15.46 -35.63 3.20
N VAL A 77 15.00 -34.70 2.36
CA VAL A 77 14.76 -34.96 0.93
C VAL A 77 16.08 -35.26 0.21
N SER A 78 17.09 -34.41 0.37
CA SER A 78 18.38 -34.58 -0.30
C SER A 78 19.11 -35.86 0.12
N SER A 79 19.05 -36.25 1.40
CA SER A 79 19.67 -37.50 1.86
C SER A 79 18.98 -38.75 1.30
N SER A 80 17.68 -38.67 1.02
CA SER A 80 16.89 -39.76 0.42
C SER A 80 17.11 -39.94 -1.09
N LEU A 81 17.76 -38.98 -1.75
CA LEU A 81 18.04 -39.04 -3.19
C LEU A 81 19.37 -39.75 -3.48
N PRO A 82 19.48 -40.49 -4.61
CA PRO A 82 20.75 -41.04 -5.08
C PRO A 82 21.78 -39.92 -5.28
N ALA A 83 23.07 -40.22 -5.06
CA ALA A 83 24.13 -39.20 -5.05
C ALA A 83 24.17 -38.34 -6.33
N GLY A 84 23.93 -38.91 -7.51
CA GLY A 84 23.89 -38.18 -8.78
C GLY A 84 22.71 -37.20 -8.93
N TRP A 85 21.60 -37.43 -8.24
CA TRP A 85 20.40 -36.58 -8.31
C TRP A 85 20.38 -35.45 -7.28
N ARG A 86 21.17 -35.56 -6.21
CA ARG A 86 21.27 -34.55 -5.15
C ARG A 86 21.59 -33.13 -5.64
N PRO A 87 22.63 -32.89 -6.48
CA PRO A 87 22.93 -31.54 -6.94
C PRO A 87 21.80 -30.96 -7.79
N LEU A 88 21.15 -31.78 -8.61
CA LEU A 88 20.03 -31.34 -9.44
C LEU A 88 18.81 -30.94 -8.59
N ALA A 89 18.48 -31.72 -7.56
CA ALA A 89 17.38 -31.40 -6.66
C ALA A 89 17.65 -30.13 -5.83
N LEU A 90 18.88 -29.95 -5.34
CA LEU A 90 19.28 -28.73 -4.63
C LEU A 90 19.29 -27.51 -5.56
N ALA A 91 19.75 -27.66 -6.81
CA ALA A 91 19.68 -26.61 -7.81
C ALA A 91 18.23 -26.25 -8.15
N GLY A 92 17.36 -27.24 -8.30
CA GLY A 92 15.92 -27.04 -8.50
C GLY A 92 15.26 -26.30 -7.34
N LEU A 93 15.54 -26.70 -6.10
CA LEU A 93 15.07 -25.98 -4.91
C LEU A 93 15.62 -24.54 -4.87
N GLY A 94 16.91 -24.37 -5.17
CA GLY A 94 17.53 -23.05 -5.28
C GLY A 94 16.83 -22.16 -6.31
N LEU A 95 16.50 -22.72 -7.48
CA LEU A 95 15.75 -22.01 -8.52
C LEU A 95 14.35 -21.60 -8.04
N VAL A 96 13.64 -22.49 -7.33
CA VAL A 96 12.34 -22.16 -6.73
C VAL A 96 12.49 -21.06 -5.67
N LEU A 97 13.55 -21.07 -4.86
CA LEU A 97 13.79 -19.99 -3.89
C LEU A 97 14.11 -18.66 -4.59
N VAL A 98 14.97 -18.68 -5.61
CA VAL A 98 15.29 -17.51 -6.44
C VAL A 98 14.04 -16.97 -7.12
N SER A 99 13.14 -17.83 -7.58
CA SER A 99 11.90 -17.39 -8.22
C SER A 99 10.94 -16.68 -7.26
N ASN A 100 11.18 -16.72 -5.94
CA ASN A 100 10.42 -15.95 -4.94
C ASN A 100 11.03 -14.57 -4.66
N LEU A 101 12.15 -14.19 -5.30
CA LEU A 101 12.74 -12.85 -5.17
C LEU A 101 11.91 -11.80 -5.95
N PRO A 102 11.95 -10.50 -5.55
CA PRO A 102 11.12 -9.45 -6.14
C PRO A 102 11.07 -9.40 -7.68
N PRO A 103 12.19 -9.58 -8.42
CA PRO A 103 12.15 -9.57 -9.89
C PRO A 103 11.32 -10.69 -10.52
N PHE A 104 11.09 -11.79 -9.79
CA PHE A 104 10.40 -12.99 -10.28
C PHE A 104 9.00 -13.16 -9.71
N ILE A 105 8.58 -12.32 -8.76
CA ILE A 105 7.24 -12.39 -8.14
C ILE A 105 6.14 -12.35 -9.21
N ALA A 106 6.30 -11.53 -10.24
CA ALA A 106 5.34 -11.43 -11.34
C ALA A 106 5.07 -12.77 -12.06
N LEU A 107 6.03 -13.72 -12.05
CA LEU A 107 5.87 -15.03 -12.69
C LEU A 107 4.82 -15.91 -12.00
N HIS A 108 4.63 -15.74 -10.70
CA HIS A 108 3.73 -16.59 -9.90
C HIS A 108 2.62 -15.79 -9.19
N GLU A 109 2.68 -14.46 -9.24
CA GLU A 109 1.72 -13.54 -8.62
C GLU A 109 1.32 -12.41 -9.58
N GLY A 110 1.18 -12.68 -10.89
CA GLY A 110 0.86 -11.66 -11.90
C GLY A 110 -0.44 -10.88 -11.66
N ASP A 111 -1.41 -11.44 -10.91
CA ASP A 111 -2.63 -10.73 -10.52
C ASP A 111 -2.47 -9.79 -9.32
N ARG A 112 -1.33 -9.85 -8.62
CA ARG A 112 -1.05 -9.02 -7.44
C ARG A 112 -0.97 -7.53 -7.76
N ASP A 113 -0.53 -7.20 -8.97
CA ASP A 113 -0.42 -5.82 -9.45
C ASP A 113 -1.78 -5.12 -9.56
N ARG A 114 -2.87 -5.88 -9.72
CA ARG A 114 -4.22 -5.31 -9.87
C ARG A 114 -4.84 -4.80 -8.57
N THR A 115 -4.24 -5.10 -7.42
CA THR A 115 -4.73 -4.62 -6.13
C THR A 115 -3.81 -3.52 -5.58
N ASP A 116 -4.32 -2.29 -5.61
CA ASP A 116 -3.60 -1.02 -5.40
C ASP A 116 -3.22 -0.71 -3.93
N TRP A 117 -3.42 -1.67 -3.03
CA TRP A 117 -3.33 -1.44 -1.58
C TRP A 117 -1.97 -1.67 -0.92
N LEU A 118 -1.07 -2.40 -1.58
CA LEU A 118 0.25 -2.76 -1.05
C LEU A 118 1.33 -2.03 -1.83
N THR A 119 1.16 -0.72 -1.91
CA THR A 119 2.07 0.24 -2.56
C THR A 119 3.31 0.54 -1.70
N HIS A 120 3.31 0.12 -0.42
CA HIS A 120 4.42 0.30 0.52
C HIS A 120 5.46 -0.83 0.53
N VAL A 121 5.15 -1.97 -0.10
CA VAL A 121 6.14 -3.04 -0.29
C VAL A 121 6.77 -2.78 -1.65
N ALA A 122 8.09 -2.68 -1.70
CA ALA A 122 8.82 -2.62 -2.97
C ALA A 122 8.45 -3.86 -3.79
N ARG A 123 7.48 -3.69 -4.72
CA ARG A 123 7.00 -4.76 -5.61
C ARG A 123 8.05 -5.08 -6.66
N GLU A 124 8.81 -4.06 -7.01
CA GLU A 124 9.93 -4.13 -7.93
C GLU A 124 11.13 -3.45 -7.25
N ILE A 125 12.32 -3.99 -7.48
CA ILE A 125 13.54 -3.25 -7.21
C ILE A 125 13.55 -2.10 -8.23
N PRO A 126 13.71 -0.82 -7.82
CA PRO A 126 13.74 0.30 -8.75
C PRO A 126 15.07 0.32 -9.51
N LEU A 127 15.31 -0.69 -10.34
CA LEU A 127 16.59 -0.94 -11.00
C LEU A 127 17.04 0.26 -11.83
N ARG A 128 16.10 0.97 -12.46
CA ARG A 128 16.41 2.19 -13.22
C ARG A 128 16.96 3.29 -12.33
N VAL A 129 16.42 3.46 -11.12
CA VAL A 129 16.94 4.42 -10.13
C VAL A 129 18.30 3.96 -9.61
N VAL A 130 18.42 2.69 -9.22
CA VAL A 130 19.67 2.12 -8.67
C VAL A 130 20.82 2.16 -9.70
N THR A 131 20.52 1.95 -10.98
CA THR A 131 21.51 2.01 -12.07
C THR A 131 21.74 3.43 -12.60
N GLY A 132 21.11 4.46 -12.01
CA GLY A 132 21.23 5.86 -12.45
C GLY A 132 20.56 6.18 -13.80
N ARG A 133 19.75 5.26 -14.34
CA ARG A 133 19.01 5.42 -15.61
C ARG A 133 17.69 6.17 -15.45
N GLN A 134 17.28 6.50 -14.24
CA GLN A 134 16.10 7.31 -13.91
C GLN A 134 16.40 8.12 -12.65
N ALA A 135 16.04 9.41 -12.65
CA ALA A 135 16.13 10.23 -11.45
C ALA A 135 15.11 9.78 -10.40
N GLU A 136 15.46 9.90 -9.13
CA GLU A 136 14.58 9.53 -8.01
C GLU A 136 13.23 10.26 -8.07
N GLU A 137 13.24 11.57 -8.34
CA GLU A 137 12.01 12.37 -8.42
C GLU A 137 11.06 11.89 -9.50
N ASP A 138 11.58 11.49 -10.66
CA ASP A 138 10.77 10.99 -11.77
C ASP A 138 10.16 9.63 -11.43
N TYR A 139 10.95 8.76 -10.79
CA TYR A 139 10.45 7.49 -10.28
C TYR A 139 9.33 7.68 -9.24
N LEU A 140 9.50 8.61 -8.31
CA LEU A 140 8.48 8.90 -7.29
C LEU A 140 7.23 9.53 -7.90
N ARG A 141 7.37 10.42 -8.89
CA ARG A 141 6.22 11.01 -9.62
C ARG A 141 5.43 9.95 -10.40
N GLU A 142 6.11 8.92 -10.92
CA GLU A 142 5.50 7.80 -11.62
C GLU A 142 4.81 6.81 -10.66
N ARG A 143 5.47 6.48 -9.54
CA ARG A 143 5.05 5.38 -8.64
C ARG A 143 4.23 5.80 -7.43
N VAL A 144 4.26 7.07 -7.02
CA VAL A 144 3.51 7.59 -5.88
C VAL A 144 2.49 8.62 -6.37
N PRO A 145 1.20 8.25 -6.47
CA PRO A 145 0.16 9.08 -7.11
C PRO A 145 0.07 10.51 -6.57
N SER A 146 0.30 10.71 -5.27
CA SER A 146 0.23 12.02 -4.62
C SER A 146 1.55 12.78 -4.55
N TYR A 147 2.67 12.23 -5.06
CA TYR A 147 3.99 12.85 -4.91
C TYR A 147 4.10 14.22 -5.60
N GLY A 148 3.64 14.33 -6.85
CA GLY A 148 3.63 15.61 -7.58
C GLY A 148 2.82 16.69 -6.85
N ALA A 149 1.64 16.30 -6.34
CA ALA A 149 0.81 17.17 -5.51
C ALA A 149 1.50 17.59 -4.20
N TRP A 150 2.21 16.70 -3.53
CA TRP A 150 2.96 17.03 -2.31
C TRP A 150 4.12 17.98 -2.57
N GLN A 151 4.84 17.83 -3.69
CA GLN A 151 5.89 18.76 -4.10
C GLN A 151 5.31 20.14 -4.42
N HIS A 152 4.18 20.20 -5.12
CA HIS A 152 3.51 21.47 -5.38
C HIS A 152 3.02 22.14 -4.09
N LEU A 153 2.38 21.39 -3.20
CA LEU A 153 1.97 21.90 -1.87
C LEU A 153 3.20 22.41 -1.10
N ARG A 154 4.37 21.79 -1.26
CA ARG A 154 5.66 22.21 -0.68
C ARG A 154 6.00 23.66 -0.94
N THR A 155 5.86 24.08 -2.18
CA THR A 155 6.32 25.38 -2.64
C THR A 155 5.21 26.42 -2.70
N ALA A 156 3.98 26.00 -3.01
CA ALA A 156 2.87 26.92 -3.29
C ALA A 156 1.99 27.23 -2.07
N VAL A 157 2.03 26.39 -1.03
CA VAL A 157 1.07 26.47 0.07
C VAL A 157 1.76 26.79 1.41
N PRO A 158 1.23 27.75 2.20
CA PRO A 158 1.76 28.11 3.50
C PRO A 158 1.91 26.91 4.45
N THR A 159 2.91 26.96 5.34
CA THR A 159 3.18 25.90 6.32
C THR A 159 2.04 25.71 7.32
N ALA A 160 1.28 26.78 7.62
CA ALA A 160 0.11 26.74 8.50
C ALA A 160 -1.15 26.16 7.83
N ALA A 161 -1.09 25.77 6.55
CA ALA A 161 -2.23 25.18 5.86
C ALA A 161 -2.54 23.78 6.42
N ARG A 162 -3.83 23.51 6.60
CA ARG A 162 -4.34 22.17 6.88
C ARG A 162 -4.91 21.55 5.62
N VAL A 163 -4.45 20.35 5.29
CA VAL A 163 -4.81 19.63 4.06
C VAL A 163 -5.70 18.43 4.41
N LEU A 164 -6.93 18.40 3.89
CA LEU A 164 -7.79 17.22 3.92
C LEU A 164 -7.34 16.28 2.79
N VAL A 165 -7.01 15.04 3.14
CA VAL A 165 -6.44 14.07 2.22
C VAL A 165 -7.45 12.97 1.94
N ALA A 166 -7.82 12.83 0.67
CA ALA A 166 -8.80 11.87 0.20
C ALA A 166 -8.16 10.88 -0.79
N GLY A 167 -8.18 9.60 -0.44
CA GLY A 167 -7.59 8.53 -1.23
C GLY A 167 -6.10 8.27 -0.99
N SER A 168 -5.32 9.30 -0.64
CA SER A 168 -3.91 9.08 -0.32
C SER A 168 -3.76 8.46 1.07
N ARG A 169 -3.22 7.23 1.07
CA ARG A 169 -2.74 6.55 2.28
C ARG A 169 -1.28 6.91 2.59
N HIS A 170 -0.65 7.76 1.77
CA HIS A 170 0.79 8.01 1.76
C HIS A 170 1.09 9.46 2.11
N ASN A 171 1.34 9.68 3.38
CA ASN A 171 1.60 11.01 3.93
C ASN A 171 3.09 11.28 4.17
N PHE A 172 3.98 10.37 3.77
CA PHE A 172 5.42 10.46 4.04
C PHE A 172 6.09 11.69 3.43
N TYR A 173 5.51 12.24 2.35
CA TYR A 173 6.05 13.42 1.65
C TYR A 173 5.37 14.74 2.06
N ALA A 174 4.36 14.66 2.91
CA ALA A 174 3.66 15.83 3.39
C ALA A 174 4.51 16.59 4.40
N THR A 175 4.47 17.92 4.32
CA THR A 175 5.10 18.80 5.31
C THR A 175 4.10 19.78 5.94
N ARG A 176 2.80 19.54 5.74
CA ARG A 176 1.68 20.32 6.31
C ARG A 176 0.92 19.48 7.32
N GLU A 177 0.10 20.14 8.13
CA GLU A 177 -0.88 19.43 8.94
C GLU A 177 -1.89 18.69 8.04
N LEU A 178 -2.12 17.43 8.34
CA LEU A 178 -3.00 16.57 7.57
C LEU A 178 -4.22 16.17 8.37
N LEU A 179 -5.35 16.13 7.67
CA LEU A 179 -6.55 15.46 8.12
C LEU A 179 -6.87 14.36 7.11
N SER A 180 -6.75 13.09 7.51
CA SER A 180 -7.21 11.99 6.66
C SER A 180 -8.73 12.01 6.55
N ILE A 181 -9.27 11.74 5.36
CA ILE A 181 -10.72 11.59 5.17
C ILE A 181 -11.31 10.45 6.02
N ASP A 182 -10.49 9.47 6.39
CA ASP A 182 -10.88 8.33 7.23
C ASP A 182 -10.87 8.68 8.73
N ALA A 183 -10.39 9.87 9.11
CA ALA A 183 -10.37 10.29 10.51
C ALA A 183 -11.80 10.53 11.02
N PRO A 184 -12.15 10.16 12.26
CA PRO A 184 -13.48 10.42 12.82
C PRO A 184 -13.90 11.89 12.74
N ALA A 185 -12.95 12.82 12.91
CA ALA A 185 -13.19 14.26 12.79
C ALA A 185 -13.56 14.69 11.36
N ALA A 186 -13.07 13.99 10.33
CA ALA A 186 -13.34 14.32 8.93
C ALA A 186 -14.73 13.83 8.46
N ARG A 187 -15.43 13.01 9.26
CA ARG A 187 -16.71 12.39 8.88
C ARG A 187 -17.79 13.40 8.49
N LEU A 188 -17.75 14.61 9.06
CA LEU A 188 -18.68 15.69 8.71
C LEU A 188 -18.44 16.26 7.30
N ALA A 189 -17.18 16.28 6.84
CA ALA A 189 -16.82 16.68 5.48
C ALA A 189 -17.06 15.54 4.47
N TRP A 190 -17.30 14.32 4.94
CA TRP A 190 -17.59 13.15 4.12
C TRP A 190 -19.10 12.87 4.05
N SER A 191 -19.86 13.86 3.55
CA SER A 191 -21.32 13.77 3.41
C SER A 191 -21.75 13.85 1.95
N GLU A 192 -22.85 13.20 1.60
CA GLU A 192 -23.53 13.37 0.31
C GLU A 192 -24.13 14.76 0.14
N ASP A 193 -24.46 15.44 1.25
CA ASP A 193 -24.98 16.81 1.24
C ASP A 193 -23.86 17.82 0.98
N PRO A 194 -23.91 18.56 -0.15
CA PRO A 194 -22.98 19.64 -0.47
C PRO A 194 -22.90 20.72 0.62
N SER A 195 -24.03 21.07 1.22
CA SER A 195 -24.12 22.17 2.20
C SER A 195 -23.43 21.78 3.50
N ARG A 196 -23.67 20.56 3.98
CA ARG A 196 -23.01 20.01 5.16
C ARG A 196 -21.50 19.89 4.97
N THR A 197 -21.08 19.42 3.80
CA THR A 197 -19.66 19.34 3.44
C THR A 197 -19.02 20.73 3.41
N ALA A 198 -19.66 21.71 2.77
CA ALA A 198 -19.17 23.08 2.70
C ALA A 198 -19.05 23.73 4.08
N ALA A 199 -19.98 23.48 4.99
CA ALA A 199 -19.92 23.98 6.37
C ALA A 199 -18.85 23.26 7.22
N ALA A 200 -18.62 21.98 6.96
CA ALA A 200 -17.65 21.17 7.71
C ALA A 200 -16.19 21.56 7.41
N LEU A 201 -15.86 21.91 6.15
CA LEU A 201 -14.47 22.23 5.77
C LEU A 201 -13.87 23.39 6.60
N PRO A 202 -14.54 24.57 6.74
CA PRO A 202 -14.08 25.65 7.61
C PRO A 202 -14.07 25.27 9.09
N ALA A 203 -15.09 24.54 9.56
CA ALA A 203 -15.17 24.10 10.96
C ALA A 203 -13.98 23.20 11.34
N LEU A 204 -13.49 22.39 10.39
CA LEU A 204 -12.30 21.56 10.52
C LEU A 204 -11.00 22.31 10.23
N ARG A 205 -11.06 23.62 9.98
CA ARG A 205 -9.93 24.47 9.57
C ARG A 205 -9.21 23.95 8.32
N VAL A 206 -9.91 23.22 7.45
CA VAL A 206 -9.36 22.69 6.21
C VAL A 206 -9.21 23.84 5.22
N THR A 207 -7.99 24.05 4.75
CA THR A 207 -7.65 25.10 3.77
C THR A 207 -7.45 24.53 2.37
N HIS A 208 -7.03 23.28 2.28
CA HIS A 208 -6.73 22.61 1.02
C HIS A 208 -7.26 21.18 1.05
N ILE A 209 -7.60 20.66 -0.12
CA ILE A 209 -8.04 19.28 -0.30
C ILE A 209 -7.15 18.63 -1.34
N LEU A 210 -6.50 17.52 -0.99
CA LEU A 210 -5.78 16.66 -1.91
C LEU A 210 -6.64 15.43 -2.20
N VAL A 211 -6.87 15.16 -3.49
CA VAL A 211 -7.67 14.01 -3.93
C VAL A 211 -6.90 13.19 -4.96
N GLU A 212 -6.76 11.89 -4.71
CA GLU A 212 -6.21 10.96 -5.70
C GLU A 212 -7.29 10.54 -6.71
N ARG A 213 -6.96 10.58 -8.01
CA ARG A 213 -7.88 10.26 -9.11
C ARG A 213 -8.24 8.77 -9.15
N GLY A 214 -7.28 7.89 -8.84
CA GLY A 214 -7.53 6.45 -8.74
C GLY A 214 -8.59 6.13 -7.69
N TRP A 215 -8.49 6.78 -6.53
CA TRP A 215 -9.49 6.66 -5.47
C TRP A 215 -10.86 7.22 -5.90
N LEU A 216 -10.94 8.38 -6.55
CA LEU A 216 -12.21 8.90 -7.07
C LEU A 216 -12.91 7.91 -8.02
N ARG A 217 -12.14 7.25 -8.91
CA ARG A 217 -12.67 6.24 -9.84
C ARG A 217 -13.15 4.97 -9.13
N SER A 218 -12.65 4.70 -7.93
CA SER A 218 -13.03 3.52 -7.14
C SER A 218 -14.33 3.68 -6.35
N LEU A 219 -14.80 4.93 -6.16
CA LEU A 219 -16.01 5.22 -5.41
C LEU A 219 -17.25 4.79 -6.19
N ARG A 220 -18.24 4.26 -5.47
CA ARG A 220 -19.54 3.86 -6.03
C ARG A 220 -20.62 4.84 -5.57
N PRO A 221 -21.65 5.12 -6.40
CA PRO A 221 -22.79 5.91 -5.98
C PRO A 221 -23.53 5.32 -4.76
N PRO A 222 -24.15 6.16 -3.91
CA PRO A 222 -24.11 7.63 -3.97
C PRO A 222 -22.73 8.19 -3.60
N LEU A 223 -22.29 9.21 -4.34
CA LEU A 223 -20.98 9.82 -4.13
C LEU A 223 -21.09 10.93 -3.07
N PRO A 224 -20.14 11.01 -2.13
CA PRO A 224 -20.05 12.15 -1.23
C PRO A 224 -19.77 13.43 -2.02
N ALA A 225 -20.20 14.58 -1.49
CA ALA A 225 -20.12 15.86 -2.19
C ALA A 225 -18.69 16.19 -2.63
N LEU A 226 -17.67 15.94 -1.78
CA LEU A 226 -16.24 16.09 -2.14
C LEU A 226 -15.82 15.28 -3.38
N ALA A 227 -16.44 14.11 -3.58
CA ALA A 227 -16.20 13.25 -4.73
C ALA A 227 -17.02 13.65 -5.98
N SER A 228 -18.05 14.49 -5.83
CA SER A 228 -18.82 15.02 -6.96
C SER A 228 -18.03 16.09 -7.74
N GLU A 229 -18.11 16.06 -9.07
CA GLU A 229 -17.47 17.08 -9.91
C GLU A 229 -18.14 18.45 -9.74
N ALA A 230 -19.47 18.48 -9.62
CA ALA A 230 -20.25 19.70 -9.43
C ALA A 230 -19.78 20.48 -8.20
N PHE A 231 -19.70 19.83 -7.03
CA PHE A 231 -19.21 20.47 -5.81
C PHE A 231 -17.80 21.02 -5.97
N ARG A 232 -16.88 20.24 -6.54
CA ARG A 232 -15.49 20.69 -6.72
C ARG A 232 -15.37 21.88 -7.67
N ARG A 233 -16.20 21.96 -8.71
CA ARG A 233 -16.18 23.08 -9.66
C ARG A 233 -16.83 24.33 -9.10
N GLU A 234 -17.86 24.19 -8.27
CA GLU A 234 -18.63 25.32 -7.74
C GLU A 234 -18.04 25.87 -6.44
N ARG A 235 -17.48 25.01 -5.59
CA ARG A 235 -17.10 25.35 -4.21
C ARG A 235 -15.60 25.37 -3.97
N LEU A 236 -14.78 24.86 -4.89
CA LEU A 236 -13.34 24.76 -4.70
C LEU A 236 -12.57 25.44 -5.84
N THR A 237 -11.36 25.92 -5.53
CA THR A 237 -10.47 26.51 -6.55
C THR A 237 -9.36 25.51 -6.88
N PRO A 238 -9.19 25.06 -8.13
CA PRO A 238 -8.12 24.15 -8.48
C PRO A 238 -6.76 24.84 -8.38
N LEU A 239 -5.83 24.23 -7.64
CA LEU A 239 -4.46 24.71 -7.43
C LEU A 239 -3.45 23.87 -8.24
N TYR A 240 -3.65 22.55 -8.26
CA TYR A 240 -2.78 21.60 -8.95
C TYR A 240 -3.60 20.45 -9.54
N SER A 241 -3.16 19.96 -10.70
CA SER A 241 -3.71 18.77 -11.32
C SER A 241 -2.66 18.11 -12.18
N ASP A 242 -2.45 16.82 -11.97
CA ASP A 242 -1.71 15.95 -12.89
C ASP A 242 -2.59 14.74 -13.27
N GLY A 243 -1.98 13.71 -13.85
CA GLY A 243 -2.67 12.47 -14.25
C GLY A 243 -3.14 11.61 -13.07
N GLN A 244 -2.64 11.85 -11.85
CA GLN A 244 -2.80 10.97 -10.68
C GLN A 244 -3.53 11.63 -9.50
N ALA A 245 -3.35 12.93 -9.30
CA ALA A 245 -3.84 13.68 -8.16
C ALA A 245 -4.36 15.08 -8.53
N LEU A 246 -5.18 15.61 -7.63
CA LEU A 246 -5.81 16.93 -7.70
C LEU A 246 -5.59 17.62 -6.37
N VAL A 247 -5.25 18.92 -6.41
CA VAL A 247 -5.24 19.77 -5.22
C VAL A 247 -6.17 20.93 -5.45
N TYR A 248 -7.02 21.16 -4.45
CA TYR A 248 -7.95 22.26 -4.41
C TYR A 248 -7.67 23.15 -3.21
N GLU A 249 -7.81 24.46 -3.39
CA GLU A 249 -7.95 25.42 -2.31
C GLU A 249 -9.43 25.52 -1.92
N VAL A 250 -9.69 25.48 -0.61
CA VAL A 250 -11.01 25.76 -0.05
C VAL A 250 -11.10 27.27 0.10
N PRO A 251 -12.03 27.94 -0.62
CA PRO A 251 -12.24 29.37 -0.45
C PRO A 251 -12.48 29.66 1.02
N ARG A 252 -11.74 30.61 1.58
CA ARG A 252 -12.13 31.16 2.88
C ARG A 252 -13.53 31.72 2.68
N LEU A 253 -14.49 31.18 3.43
CA LEU A 253 -15.70 31.94 3.72
C LEU A 253 -15.17 33.15 4.49
N GLU A 254 -14.89 34.23 3.76
CA GLU A 254 -14.78 35.54 4.37
C GLU A 254 -16.09 35.69 5.14
N ALA A 255 -15.98 35.69 6.47
CA ALA A 255 -17.08 36.06 7.33
C ALA A 255 -17.60 37.39 6.76
N GLU A 256 -18.80 37.32 6.20
CA GLU A 256 -19.58 38.37 5.54
C GLU A 256 -18.94 39.77 5.64
N GLY A 257 -18.33 40.29 4.55
CA GLY A 257 -17.85 41.68 4.62
C GLY A 257 -17.18 42.36 3.44
N HIS A 258 -16.57 41.69 2.46
CA HIS A 258 -15.94 42.44 1.36
C HIS A 258 -15.88 41.71 0.02
N PRO A 259 -16.52 42.23 -1.06
CA PRO A 259 -16.26 41.72 -2.38
C PRO A 259 -14.93 42.31 -2.86
N LEU A 260 -14.01 41.46 -3.30
CA LEU A 260 -13.22 41.60 -4.54
C LEU A 260 -11.99 40.69 -4.50
N ARG A 261 -11.99 39.63 -5.30
CA ARG A 261 -10.76 39.27 -6.01
C ARG A 261 -11.04 38.58 -7.34
N ARG A 262 -10.59 39.26 -8.40
CA ARG A 262 -10.65 38.85 -9.80
C ARG A 262 -10.03 37.46 -9.98
N ARG A 263 -10.71 36.60 -10.74
CA ARG A 263 -10.21 35.34 -11.28
C ARG A 263 -8.82 35.54 -11.88
N ARG A 264 -7.79 34.90 -11.32
CA ARG A 264 -6.55 34.64 -12.04
C ARG A 264 -6.81 33.50 -13.01
N THR A 265 -6.67 33.80 -14.29
CA THR A 265 -6.63 32.82 -15.38
C THR A 265 -5.44 31.88 -15.16
N LEU A 266 -5.72 30.59 -15.02
CA LEU A 266 -4.71 29.54 -14.98
C LEU A 266 -4.05 29.42 -16.35
N THR A 267 -2.72 29.50 -16.38
CA THR A 267 -1.92 29.15 -17.54
C THR A 267 -1.94 27.63 -17.70
N PRO A 268 -2.32 27.08 -18.87
CA PRO A 268 -2.26 25.65 -19.10
C PRO A 268 -0.79 25.20 -19.13
N VAL A 269 -0.44 24.24 -18.27
CA VAL A 269 0.85 23.54 -18.34
C VAL A 269 0.79 22.63 -19.56
N ALA A 270 1.65 22.87 -20.54
CA ALA A 270 1.80 22.03 -21.72
C ALA A 270 2.27 20.62 -21.30
N ARG A 271 1.72 19.61 -21.99
CA ARG A 271 1.99 18.19 -21.78
C ARG A 271 3.41 17.80 -22.13
#